data_AF-A0AAN7WPP9-F1
#
_entry.id   AF-A0AAN7WPP9-F1
#
_cell.length_a   1.000
_cell.length_b   1.000
_cell.length_c   1.000
_cell.angle_alpha   90.00
_cell.angle_beta   90.00
_cell.angle_gamma   90.00
#
_symmetry.space_group_name_H-M   'P 1'
#
loop_
_entity.id
_entity.type
_entity.pdbx_description
1 polymer ?
#
loop_
_entity_poly.entity_id
_entity_poly.type
_entity_poly.pdbx_seq_one_letter_code
_entity_poly.pdbx_strand_id
1 'polypeptide(L)'
;MDSFTVVIIALVFTVLLQLNSYLSDDLKNYICNKFNPYFPPLSAKLKEQTSLIETNNSISAQDNYAQWTKNNRKLDKLKKEISELKENLLQFNRNKISQWNKLTKIGITLPFILFKLWKGKQIVYALPSNKVFPSMINGILNNGFLFLVLGPLNWFRYGHVHHNVLSSDKMVEENVLSFGVSLGIWCWALNTVLSTVEFIVNQLFLKQKEVAPPPSKETTTTAATDQK
;
A
#
# COMPACT_ATOMS: atom_id res chain seq x y z
N MET A 1 12.34 27.94 -11.19
CA MET A 1 11.95 26.60 -11.66
C MET A 1 10.63 26.76 -12.36
N ASP A 2 10.61 26.46 -13.64
CA ASP A 2 9.41 26.61 -14.46
C ASP A 2 8.36 25.60 -14.01
N SER A 3 7.08 25.95 -14.14
CA SER A 3 5.97 25.05 -13.78
C SER A 3 6.08 23.69 -14.47
N PHE A 4 6.63 23.66 -15.68
CA PHE A 4 6.91 22.43 -16.42
C PHE A 4 7.94 21.52 -15.72
N THR A 5 9.04 22.07 -15.21
CA THR A 5 10.07 21.30 -14.49
C THR A 5 9.52 20.66 -13.22
N VAL A 6 8.67 21.39 -12.50
CA VAL A 6 8.04 20.91 -11.25
C VAL A 6 7.10 19.73 -11.52
N VAL A 7 6.35 19.77 -12.63
CA VAL A 7 5.49 18.67 -13.06
C VAL A 7 6.29 17.43 -13.46
N ILE A 8 7.41 17.61 -14.19
CA ILE A 8 8.30 16.49 -14.55
C ILE A 8 8.85 15.81 -13.29
N ILE A 9 9.33 16.61 -12.33
CA ILE A 9 9.86 16.07 -11.06
C ILE A 9 8.76 15.30 -10.32
N ALA A 10 7.53 15.83 -10.26
CA ALA A 10 6.40 15.15 -9.64
C ALA A 10 6.05 13.82 -10.33
N LEU A 11 6.07 13.78 -11.67
CA LEU A 11 5.87 12.54 -12.44
C LEU A 11 6.96 11.51 -12.14
N VAL A 12 8.22 11.93 -12.15
CA VAL A 12 9.35 11.05 -11.84
C VAL A 12 9.20 10.47 -10.44
N PHE A 13 8.87 11.28 -9.43
CA PHE A 13 8.62 10.76 -8.08
C PHE A 13 7.47 9.75 -8.04
N THR A 14 6.40 9.99 -8.79
CA THR A 14 5.24 9.08 -8.81
C THR A 14 5.56 7.77 -9.51
N VAL A 15 6.32 7.81 -10.61
CA VAL A 15 6.81 6.61 -11.30
C VAL A 15 7.79 5.84 -10.43
N LEU A 16 8.70 6.52 -9.72
CA LEU A 16 9.64 5.88 -8.80
C LEU A 16 8.94 5.20 -7.62
N LEU A 17 7.86 5.81 -7.09
CA LEU A 17 7.00 5.18 -6.09
C LEU A 17 6.41 3.87 -6.61
N GLN A 18 5.92 3.87 -7.84
CA GLN A 18 5.33 2.70 -8.49
C GLN A 18 6.37 1.63 -8.84
N LEU A 19 7.54 2.01 -9.37
CA LEU A 19 8.60 1.06 -9.71
C LEU A 19 9.13 0.37 -8.46
N ASN A 20 9.22 1.11 -7.35
CA ASN A 20 9.68 0.56 -6.09
C ASN A 20 8.71 -0.50 -5.52
N SER A 21 7.40 -0.42 -5.78
CA SER A 21 6.50 -1.50 -5.33
C SER A 21 6.80 -2.81 -6.05
N TYR A 22 7.17 -2.74 -7.33
CA TYR A 22 7.42 -3.91 -8.17
C TYR A 22 8.84 -4.50 -8.03
N LEU A 23 9.88 -3.67 -8.03
CA LEU A 23 11.28 -4.15 -8.07
C LEU A 23 11.76 -4.74 -6.74
N SER A 24 11.03 -4.49 -5.66
CA SER A 24 11.61 -4.62 -4.33
C SER A 24 11.53 -6.02 -3.74
N ASP A 25 10.56 -6.85 -4.11
CA ASP A 25 10.36 -8.16 -3.45
C ASP A 25 11.45 -9.17 -3.84
N ASP A 26 11.81 -9.28 -5.12
CA ASP A 26 12.83 -10.24 -5.58
C ASP A 26 14.24 -9.87 -5.12
N LEU A 27 14.61 -8.60 -5.23
CA LEU A 27 15.90 -8.11 -4.75
C LEU A 27 16.02 -8.24 -3.23
N LYS A 28 14.95 -7.94 -2.47
CA LYS A 28 14.93 -8.13 -1.03
C LYS A 28 15.09 -9.59 -0.65
N ASN A 29 14.38 -10.51 -1.33
CA ASN A 29 14.51 -11.93 -1.08
C ASN A 29 15.93 -12.44 -1.35
N TYR A 30 16.56 -11.99 -2.44
CA TYR A 30 17.94 -12.34 -2.75
C TYR A 30 18.93 -11.79 -1.72
N ILE A 31 18.84 -10.51 -1.37
CA ILE A 31 19.73 -9.86 -0.39
C ILE A 31 19.53 -10.47 1.01
N CYS A 32 18.28 -10.65 1.45
CA CYS A 32 17.98 -11.24 2.75
C CYS A 32 18.50 -12.68 2.85
N ASN A 33 18.38 -13.49 1.80
CA ASN A 33 18.92 -14.84 1.79
C ASN A 33 20.46 -14.87 1.80
N LYS A 34 21.11 -13.95 1.06
CA LYS A 34 22.57 -13.89 0.98
C LYS A 34 23.23 -13.45 2.29
N PHE A 35 22.62 -12.52 3.02
CA PHE A 35 23.15 -11.98 4.28
C PHE A 35 22.51 -12.60 5.53
N ASN A 36 21.82 -13.74 5.40
CA ASN A 36 21.17 -14.39 6.54
C ASN A 36 22.20 -15.12 7.42
N PRO A 37 22.31 -14.81 8.72
CA PRO A 37 23.27 -15.47 9.62
C PRO A 37 22.95 -16.94 9.88
N TYR A 38 21.70 -17.37 9.66
CA TYR A 38 21.25 -18.75 9.87
C TYR A 38 21.50 -19.65 8.66
N PHE A 39 21.87 -19.09 7.49
CA PHE A 39 22.10 -19.87 6.28
C PHE A 39 23.38 -20.74 6.34
N PRO A 40 24.57 -20.21 6.74
CA PRO A 40 25.77 -21.02 6.90
C PRO A 40 25.60 -22.21 7.88
N PRO A 41 25.09 -22.05 9.12
CA PRO A 41 24.95 -23.18 10.04
C PRO A 41 23.90 -24.20 9.57
N LEU A 42 22.85 -23.77 8.86
CA LEU A 42 21.86 -24.67 8.26
C LEU A 42 22.50 -25.54 7.17
N SER A 43 23.30 -24.95 6.27
CA SER A 43 23.99 -25.69 5.21
C SER A 43 24.98 -26.72 5.76
N ALA A 44 25.70 -26.37 6.85
CA ALA A 44 26.61 -27.28 7.53
C ALA A 44 25.89 -28.48 8.15
N LYS A 45 24.75 -28.25 8.84
CA LYS A 45 23.95 -29.33 9.43
C LYS A 45 23.26 -30.21 8.39
N LEU A 46 22.81 -29.64 7.28
CA LEU A 46 22.28 -30.43 6.16
C LEU A 46 23.35 -31.38 5.59
N LYS A 47 24.59 -30.89 5.43
CA LYS A 47 25.71 -31.73 4.99
C LYS A 47 26.05 -32.82 6.00
N GLU A 48 26.06 -32.49 7.30
CA GLU A 48 26.27 -33.47 8.37
C GLU A 48 25.17 -34.54 8.35
N GLN A 49 23.90 -34.14 8.19
CA GLN A 49 22.77 -35.07 8.08
C GLN A 49 22.98 -36.08 6.95
N THR A 50 23.31 -35.60 5.75
CA THR A 50 23.55 -36.46 4.58
C THR A 50 24.67 -37.45 4.85
N SER A 51 25.81 -36.98 5.39
CA SER A 51 26.95 -37.84 5.72
C SER A 51 26.60 -38.92 6.76
N LEU A 52 25.76 -38.58 7.74
CA LEU A 52 25.37 -39.52 8.79
C LEU A 52 24.36 -40.54 8.28
N ILE A 53 23.46 -40.15 7.37
CA ILE A 53 22.53 -41.06 6.68
C ILE A 53 23.32 -42.06 5.83
N GLU A 54 24.30 -41.60 5.05
CA GLU A 54 25.17 -42.47 4.25
C GLU A 54 25.92 -43.47 5.13
N THR A 55 26.51 -42.99 6.23
CA THR A 55 27.20 -43.85 7.20
C THR A 55 26.24 -44.87 7.82
N ASN A 56 25.03 -44.46 8.17
CA ASN A 56 24.05 -45.35 8.78
C ASN A 56 23.50 -46.39 7.80
N ASN A 57 23.40 -46.05 6.51
CA ASN A 57 22.99 -46.96 5.44
C ASN A 57 24.10 -47.96 5.08
N SER A 58 25.37 -47.63 5.35
CA SER A 58 26.51 -48.54 5.13
C SER A 58 26.69 -49.60 6.22
N ILE A 59 26.00 -49.50 7.35
CA ILE A 59 26.07 -50.47 8.44
C ILE A 59 24.82 -51.36 8.48
N SER A 60 25.01 -52.66 8.74
CA SER A 60 23.92 -53.58 9.02
C SER A 60 23.28 -53.25 10.37
N ALA A 61 21.98 -53.03 10.38
CA ALA A 61 21.23 -52.73 11.61
C ALA A 61 21.16 -53.93 12.58
N GLN A 62 21.31 -55.15 12.07
CA GLN A 62 21.26 -56.37 12.88
C GLN A 62 22.60 -56.60 13.59
N ASP A 63 23.72 -56.49 12.87
CA ASP A 63 25.05 -56.77 13.43
C ASP A 63 25.55 -55.62 14.32
N ASN A 64 25.27 -54.38 13.92
CA ASN A 64 25.73 -53.16 14.60
C ASN A 64 24.59 -52.37 15.24
N TYR A 65 23.60 -53.05 15.82
CA TYR A 65 22.39 -52.43 16.38
C TYR A 65 22.66 -51.27 17.35
N ALA A 66 23.67 -51.40 18.21
CA ALA A 66 24.04 -50.36 19.16
C ALA A 66 24.55 -49.08 18.46
N GLN A 67 25.31 -49.22 17.38
CA GLN A 67 25.81 -48.09 16.59
C GLN A 67 24.69 -47.48 15.74
N TRP A 68 23.87 -48.32 15.11
CA TRP A 68 22.70 -47.89 14.33
C TRP A 68 21.73 -47.05 15.17
N THR A 69 21.42 -47.50 16.39
CA THR A 69 20.53 -46.77 17.31
C THR A 69 21.14 -45.44 17.76
N LYS A 70 22.46 -45.38 18.01
CA LYS A 70 23.17 -44.13 18.35
C LYS A 70 23.13 -43.14 17.19
N ASN A 71 23.35 -43.60 15.96
CA ASN A 71 23.28 -42.77 14.77
C ASN A 71 21.86 -42.22 14.56
N ASN A 72 20.82 -43.03 14.75
CA ASN A 72 19.44 -42.56 14.66
C ASN A 72 19.10 -41.49 15.71
N ARG A 73 19.52 -41.68 16.98
CA ARG A 73 19.35 -40.66 18.02
C ARG A 73 20.05 -39.34 17.64
N LYS A 74 21.23 -39.43 17.01
CA LYS A 74 21.94 -38.25 16.50
C LYS A 74 21.19 -37.61 15.33
N LEU A 75 20.63 -38.40 14.39
CA LEU A 75 19.80 -37.90 13.29
C LEU A 75 18.53 -37.21 13.78
N ASP A 76 17.86 -37.73 14.80
CA ASP A 76 16.67 -37.12 15.38
C ASP A 76 17.00 -35.77 16.02
N LYS A 77 18.12 -35.71 16.76
CA LYS A 77 18.63 -34.45 17.30
C LYS A 77 18.95 -33.45 16.17
N LEU A 78 19.63 -33.89 15.12
CA LEU A 78 19.99 -33.04 13.98
C LEU A 78 18.76 -32.53 13.23
N LYS A 79 17.73 -33.39 13.04
CA LYS A 79 16.46 -33.00 12.42
C LYS A 79 15.77 -31.89 13.21
N LYS A 80 15.75 -32.01 14.54
CA LYS A 80 15.18 -30.98 15.42
C LYS A 80 15.93 -29.66 15.27
N GLU A 81 17.26 -29.69 15.34
CA GLU A 81 18.10 -28.50 15.16
C GLU A 81 17.95 -27.86 13.77
N ILE A 82 17.82 -28.67 12.70
CA ILE A 82 17.55 -28.18 11.34
C ILE A 82 16.18 -27.52 11.26
N SER A 83 15.15 -28.09 11.88
CA SER A 83 13.80 -27.51 11.92
C SER A 83 13.81 -26.16 12.62
N GLU A 84 14.42 -26.08 13.80
CA GLU A 84 14.57 -24.84 14.56
C GLU A 84 15.34 -23.77 13.76
N LEU A 85 16.43 -24.14 13.09
CA LEU A 85 17.19 -23.22 12.23
C LEU A 85 16.38 -22.73 11.03
N LYS A 86 15.57 -23.60 10.41
CA LYS A 86 14.68 -23.22 9.30
C LYS A 86 13.62 -22.23 9.77
N GLU A 87 13.00 -22.48 10.92
CA GLU A 87 12.02 -21.57 11.50
C GLU A 87 12.64 -20.21 11.84
N ASN A 88 13.81 -20.20 12.48
CA ASN A 88 14.55 -18.98 12.78
C ASN A 88 14.94 -18.21 11.51
N LEU A 89 15.37 -18.90 10.45
CA LEU A 89 15.67 -18.31 9.15
C LEU A 89 14.43 -17.64 8.55
N LEU A 90 13.30 -18.33 8.54
CA LEU A 90 12.04 -17.81 8.02
C LEU A 90 11.54 -16.61 8.83
N GLN A 91 11.60 -16.68 10.16
CA GLN A 91 11.22 -15.57 11.04
C GLN A 91 12.14 -14.36 10.84
N PHE A 92 13.45 -14.57 10.76
CA PHE A 92 14.42 -13.51 10.49
C PHE A 92 14.15 -12.84 9.14
N ASN A 93 13.95 -13.62 8.08
CA ASN A 93 13.63 -13.10 6.76
C ASN A 93 12.34 -12.29 6.77
N ARG A 94 11.25 -12.81 7.37
CA ARG A 94 9.97 -12.08 7.48
C ARG A 94 10.14 -10.76 8.21
N ASN A 95 10.85 -10.75 9.33
CA ASN A 95 11.08 -9.55 10.12
C ASN A 95 11.94 -8.53 9.37
N LYS A 96 13.01 -8.97 8.72
CA LYS A 96 13.89 -8.10 7.92
C LYS A 96 13.18 -7.55 6.69
N ILE A 97 12.44 -8.36 5.95
CA ILE A 97 11.65 -7.90 4.79
C ILE A 97 10.61 -6.87 5.25
N SER A 98 9.91 -7.11 6.36
CA SER A 98 8.95 -6.15 6.92
C SER A 98 9.61 -4.82 7.31
N GLN A 99 10.77 -4.86 7.98
CA GLN A 99 11.55 -3.67 8.32
C GLN A 99 12.02 -2.93 7.07
N TRP A 100 12.55 -3.64 6.07
CA TRP A 100 12.93 -3.09 4.78
C TRP A 100 11.75 -2.43 4.08
N ASN A 101 10.58 -3.07 4.04
CA ASN A 101 9.37 -2.50 3.45
C ASN A 101 8.96 -1.19 4.12
N LYS A 102 9.07 -1.11 5.46
CA LYS A 102 8.80 0.13 6.21
C LYS A 102 9.83 1.21 5.87
N LEU A 103 11.12 0.87 5.89
CA LEU A 103 12.20 1.80 5.59
C LEU A 103 12.13 2.35 4.18
N THR A 104 11.93 1.48 3.18
CA THR A 104 11.79 1.88 1.78
C THR A 104 10.56 2.76 1.58
N LYS A 105 9.41 2.42 2.20
CA LYS A 105 8.21 3.27 2.13
C LYS A 105 8.47 4.65 2.72
N ILE A 106 9.08 4.73 3.90
CA ILE A 106 9.42 6.01 4.53
C ILE A 106 10.42 6.79 3.67
N GLY A 107 11.47 6.12 3.17
CA GLY A 107 12.53 6.73 2.39
C GLY A 107 12.06 7.36 1.08
N ILE A 108 10.99 6.85 0.47
CA ILE A 108 10.44 7.43 -0.77
C ILE A 108 9.27 8.38 -0.48
N THR A 109 8.41 8.03 0.49
CA THR A 109 7.24 8.85 0.84
C THR A 109 7.65 10.17 1.47
N LEU A 110 8.71 10.18 2.30
CA LEU A 110 9.14 11.39 3.00
C LEU A 110 9.64 12.49 2.04
N PRO A 111 10.54 12.22 1.07
CA PRO A 111 10.90 13.19 0.04
C PRO A 111 9.69 13.70 -0.75
N PHE A 112 8.75 12.82 -1.09
CA PHE A 112 7.54 13.20 -1.80
C PHE A 112 6.64 14.14 -0.98
N ILE A 113 6.46 13.86 0.31
CA ILE A 113 5.72 14.75 1.22
C ILE A 113 6.42 16.11 1.35
N LEU A 114 7.75 16.13 1.51
CA LEU A 114 8.51 17.37 1.59
C LEU A 114 8.38 18.19 0.30
N PHE A 115 8.48 17.54 -0.86
CA PHE A 115 8.25 18.18 -2.15
C PHE A 115 6.83 18.72 -2.28
N LYS A 116 5.82 17.94 -1.85
CA LYS A 116 4.41 18.36 -1.84
C LYS A 116 4.16 19.55 -0.91
N LEU A 117 4.81 19.61 0.25
CA LEU A 117 4.67 20.76 1.16
C LEU A 117 5.37 22.01 0.61
N TRP A 118 6.52 21.84 -0.04
CA TRP A 118 7.29 22.97 -0.58
C TRP A 118 6.65 23.58 -1.83
N LYS A 119 6.20 22.75 -2.78
CA LYS A 119 5.67 23.20 -4.09
C LYS A 119 4.18 22.95 -4.30
N GLY A 120 3.48 22.42 -3.30
CA GLY A 120 2.07 22.01 -3.45
C GLY A 120 1.10 23.14 -3.77
N LYS A 121 1.42 24.40 -3.42
CA LYS A 121 0.60 25.58 -3.71
C LYS A 121 0.78 26.13 -5.13
N GLN A 122 1.73 25.61 -5.90
CA GLN A 122 1.97 26.08 -7.26
C GLN A 122 0.81 25.67 -8.17
N ILE A 123 0.28 26.62 -8.92
CA ILE A 123 -0.80 26.38 -9.89
C ILE A 123 -0.18 25.71 -11.12
N VAL A 124 -0.67 24.51 -11.44
CA VAL A 124 -0.21 23.73 -12.59
C VAL A 124 -1.13 23.93 -13.79
N TYR A 125 -2.43 24.02 -13.53
CA TYR A 125 -3.45 24.13 -14.57
C TYR A 125 -4.49 25.18 -14.16
N ALA A 126 -4.76 26.15 -15.01
CA ALA A 126 -5.84 27.10 -14.81
C ALA A 126 -7.12 26.55 -15.48
N LEU A 127 -8.20 26.44 -14.72
CA LEU A 127 -9.51 26.08 -15.27
C LEU A 127 -10.21 27.31 -15.83
N PRO A 128 -10.89 27.19 -16.99
CA PRO A 128 -11.84 28.19 -17.44
C PRO A 128 -13.03 28.20 -16.47
N SER A 129 -13.15 29.27 -15.69
CA SER A 129 -14.12 29.49 -14.61
C SER A 129 -15.59 29.47 -15.04
N ASN A 130 -15.90 29.75 -16.31
CA ASN A 130 -17.28 30.07 -16.71
C ASN A 130 -18.12 28.85 -17.15
N LYS A 131 -17.56 27.63 -17.28
CA LYS A 131 -18.32 26.48 -17.86
C LYS A 131 -18.14 25.11 -17.20
N VAL A 132 -17.23 24.97 -16.24
CA VAL A 132 -16.85 23.64 -15.73
C VAL A 132 -17.71 23.18 -14.55
N PHE A 133 -18.24 24.11 -13.76
CA PHE A 133 -19.03 23.77 -12.57
C PHE A 133 -20.42 24.41 -12.58
N PRO A 134 -21.44 23.73 -12.02
CA PRO A 134 -22.74 24.33 -11.74
C PRO A 134 -22.62 25.65 -10.96
N SER A 135 -23.56 26.57 -11.19
CA SER A 135 -23.58 27.92 -10.57
C SER A 135 -23.42 27.90 -9.06
N MET A 136 -23.97 26.90 -8.37
CA MET A 136 -23.85 26.73 -6.92
C MET A 136 -22.41 26.46 -6.48
N ILE A 137 -21.70 25.58 -7.19
CA ILE A 137 -20.31 25.24 -6.91
C ILE A 137 -19.42 26.44 -7.23
N ASN A 138 -19.65 27.11 -8.36
CA ASN A 138 -18.95 28.35 -8.70
C ASN A 138 -19.16 29.45 -7.64
N GLY A 139 -20.37 29.56 -7.07
CA GLY A 139 -20.66 30.48 -5.97
C GLY A 139 -19.86 30.16 -4.70
N ILE A 140 -19.75 28.89 -4.31
CA ILE A 140 -18.95 28.44 -3.16
C ILE A 140 -17.46 28.64 -3.41
N LEU A 141 -16.99 28.41 -4.63
CA LEU A 141 -15.57 28.57 -4.98
C LEU A 141 -15.15 30.04 -5.02
N ASN A 142 -16.00 30.93 -5.54
CA ASN A 142 -15.72 32.37 -5.63
C ASN A 142 -15.88 33.09 -4.27
N ASN A 143 -16.98 32.80 -3.56
CA ASN A 143 -17.38 33.54 -2.36
C ASN A 143 -17.23 32.75 -1.05
N GLY A 144 -16.71 31.51 -1.12
CA GLY A 144 -16.56 30.60 0.02
C GLY A 144 -17.88 29.95 0.48
N PHE A 145 -17.80 29.19 1.58
CA PHE A 145 -18.98 28.56 2.22
C PHE A 145 -20.04 29.56 2.69
N LEU A 146 -19.68 30.84 2.79
CA LEU A 146 -20.61 31.92 3.11
C LEU A 146 -21.72 32.05 2.06
N PHE A 147 -21.44 31.71 0.79
CA PHE A 147 -22.44 31.63 -0.26
C PHE A 147 -23.53 30.58 0.03
N LEU A 148 -23.16 29.46 0.66
CA LEU A 148 -24.11 28.40 1.02
C LEU A 148 -25.03 28.87 2.16
N VAL A 149 -24.45 29.53 3.17
CA VAL A 149 -25.20 30.08 4.32
C VAL A 149 -26.14 31.20 3.89
N LEU A 150 -25.68 32.09 3.00
CA LEU A 150 -26.50 33.17 2.46
C LEU A 150 -27.41 32.73 1.30
N GLY A 151 -27.25 31.52 0.78
CA GLY A 151 -28.03 31.00 -0.35
C GLY A 151 -29.54 31.07 -0.11
N PRO A 152 -30.05 30.49 0.99
CA PRO A 152 -31.46 30.59 1.35
C PRO A 152 -31.91 32.04 1.60
N LEU A 153 -31.08 32.84 2.26
CA LEU A 153 -31.41 34.24 2.58
C LEU A 153 -31.55 35.08 1.29
N ASN A 154 -30.66 34.86 0.33
CA ASN A 154 -30.71 35.49 -0.98
C ASN A 154 -31.90 34.94 -1.80
N TRP A 155 -32.22 33.65 -1.69
CA TRP A 155 -33.42 33.09 -2.32
C TRP A 155 -34.68 33.80 -1.80
N PHE A 156 -34.85 33.95 -0.49
CA PHE A 156 -36.01 34.62 0.07
C PHE A 156 -36.04 36.13 -0.21
N ARG A 157 -34.86 36.79 -0.25
CA ARG A 157 -34.75 38.22 -0.53
C ARG A 157 -34.99 38.59 -2.00
N TYR A 158 -34.58 37.73 -2.93
CA TYR A 158 -34.70 37.97 -4.38
C TYR A 158 -35.84 37.18 -5.05
N GLY A 159 -36.38 36.16 -4.39
CA GLY A 159 -37.45 35.29 -4.90
C GLY A 159 -38.80 35.98 -5.12
N HIS A 160 -39.00 37.19 -4.57
CA HIS A 160 -40.22 37.97 -4.78
C HIS A 160 -40.14 39.00 -5.92
N VAL A 161 -38.98 39.21 -6.57
CA VAL A 161 -38.82 40.33 -7.53
C VAL A 161 -38.30 39.96 -8.93
N HIS A 162 -37.82 38.75 -9.22
CA HIS A 162 -37.26 38.49 -10.56
C HIS A 162 -37.62 37.14 -11.19
N HIS A 163 -38.71 37.12 -11.97
CA HIS A 163 -38.90 36.15 -13.07
C HIS A 163 -38.27 36.65 -14.40
N ASN A 164 -37.74 37.89 -14.45
CA ASN A 164 -37.21 38.52 -15.68
C ASN A 164 -35.73 38.96 -15.59
N VAL A 165 -34.97 38.53 -14.59
CA VAL A 165 -33.51 38.78 -14.57
C VAL A 165 -32.80 37.44 -14.52
N LEU A 166 -32.87 36.77 -15.67
CA LEU A 166 -31.90 35.79 -16.12
C LEU A 166 -30.56 36.50 -16.42
N SER A 167 -30.05 37.27 -15.46
CA SER A 167 -28.76 37.95 -15.52
C SER A 167 -27.96 37.61 -14.27
N SER A 168 -27.97 36.34 -13.91
CA SER A 168 -26.91 35.79 -13.07
C SER A 168 -25.55 35.72 -13.81
N ASP A 169 -25.53 36.02 -15.12
CA ASP A 169 -24.31 36.08 -15.92
C ASP A 169 -23.50 37.37 -15.65
N LYS A 170 -24.16 38.53 -15.50
CA LYS A 170 -23.45 39.82 -15.41
C LYS A 170 -22.83 40.14 -14.05
N MET A 171 -23.26 39.50 -12.96
CA MET A 171 -22.62 39.70 -11.65
C MET A 171 -21.46 38.71 -11.38
N VAL A 172 -21.30 37.68 -12.23
CA VAL A 172 -20.21 36.70 -12.11
C VAL A 172 -19.00 37.09 -12.96
N GLU A 173 -19.19 37.93 -13.97
CA GLU A 173 -18.16 38.26 -14.98
C GLU A 173 -17.01 39.16 -14.47
N GLU A 174 -17.23 39.97 -13.43
CA GLU A 174 -16.23 40.97 -13.02
C GLU A 174 -15.26 40.48 -11.92
N ASN A 175 -15.57 39.37 -11.24
CA ASN A 175 -14.71 38.75 -10.21
C ASN A 175 -14.37 37.31 -10.57
N VAL A 176 -14.01 37.09 -11.82
CA VAL A 176 -13.59 35.77 -12.29
C VAL A 176 -12.14 35.54 -11.85
N LEU A 177 -11.97 35.10 -10.60
CA LEU A 177 -10.70 34.55 -10.15
C LEU A 177 -10.39 33.33 -11.03
N SER A 178 -9.24 33.36 -11.73
CA SER A 178 -8.77 32.20 -12.48
C SER A 178 -8.51 31.07 -11.48
N PHE A 179 -9.36 30.04 -11.48
CA PHE A 179 -9.20 28.91 -10.59
C PHE A 179 -8.04 28.04 -11.05
N GLY A 180 -7.02 27.91 -10.22
CA GLY A 180 -5.88 27.07 -10.48
C GLY A 180 -5.96 25.72 -9.75
N VAL A 181 -5.76 24.61 -10.45
CA VAL A 181 -5.44 23.33 -9.81
C VAL A 181 -4.02 23.43 -9.25
N SER A 182 -3.92 23.28 -7.94
CA SER A 182 -2.63 23.23 -7.28
C SER A 182 -1.93 21.90 -7.55
N LEU A 183 -0.59 21.92 -7.59
CA LEU A 183 0.23 20.72 -7.75
C LEU A 183 -0.14 19.63 -6.75
N GLY A 184 -0.49 20.00 -5.51
CA GLY A 184 -0.87 19.04 -4.47
C GLY A 184 -2.13 18.23 -4.82
N ILE A 185 -3.13 18.89 -5.41
CA ILE A 185 -4.38 18.27 -5.86
C ILE A 185 -4.13 17.43 -7.10
N TRP A 186 -3.32 17.95 -8.02
CA TRP A 186 -2.93 17.23 -9.23
C TRP A 186 -2.19 15.92 -8.93
N CYS A 187 -1.17 15.96 -8.06
CA CYS A 187 -0.44 14.75 -7.64
C CYS A 187 -1.34 13.75 -6.91
N TRP A 188 -2.29 14.23 -6.08
CA TRP A 188 -3.24 13.35 -5.41
C TRP A 188 -4.16 12.64 -6.39
N ALA A 189 -4.72 13.37 -7.35
CA ALA A 189 -5.58 12.79 -8.39
C ALA A 189 -4.81 11.76 -9.23
N LEU A 190 -3.58 12.08 -9.64
CA LEU A 190 -2.73 11.19 -10.42
C LEU A 190 -2.43 9.89 -9.67
N ASN A 191 -2.09 9.97 -8.38
CA ASN A 191 -1.81 8.79 -7.57
C ASN A 191 -3.05 7.90 -7.40
N THR A 192 -4.24 8.50 -7.24
CA THR A 192 -5.51 7.76 -7.16
C THR A 192 -5.82 7.04 -8.46
N VAL A 193 -5.61 7.69 -9.61
CA VAL A 193 -5.80 7.06 -10.93
C VAL A 193 -4.83 5.91 -11.12
N LEU A 194 -3.53 6.11 -10.85
CA LEU A 194 -2.53 5.05 -10.95
C LEU A 194 -2.86 3.85 -10.05
N SER A 195 -3.28 4.10 -8.81
CA SER A 195 -3.68 3.05 -7.87
C SER A 195 -4.90 2.26 -8.38
N THR A 196 -5.84 2.94 -9.04
CA THR A 196 -7.03 2.32 -9.63
C THR A 196 -6.66 1.49 -10.86
N VAL A 197 -5.78 2.01 -11.73
CA VAL A 197 -5.26 1.27 -12.89
C VAL A 197 -4.47 0.05 -12.43
N GLU A 198 -3.60 0.19 -11.44
CA GLU A 198 -2.87 -0.93 -10.84
C GLU A 198 -3.84 -1.98 -10.30
N PHE A 199 -4.88 -1.57 -9.57
CA PHE A 199 -5.90 -2.47 -9.07
C PHE A 199 -6.58 -3.23 -10.22
N ILE A 200 -7.02 -2.53 -11.26
CA ILE A 200 -7.69 -3.12 -12.43
C ILE A 200 -6.75 -4.10 -13.14
N VAL A 201 -5.50 -3.72 -13.39
CA VAL A 201 -4.50 -4.58 -14.03
C VAL A 201 -4.23 -5.82 -13.17
N ASN A 202 -4.09 -5.66 -11.86
CA ASN A 202 -3.88 -6.78 -10.95
C ASN A 202 -5.07 -7.74 -10.92
N GLN A 203 -6.30 -7.22 -10.93
CA GLN A 203 -7.53 -8.02 -10.95
C GLN A 203 -7.74 -8.74 -12.29
N LEU A 204 -7.48 -8.07 -13.41
CA LEU A 204 -7.70 -8.62 -14.75
C LEU A 204 -6.60 -9.61 -15.19
N PHE A 205 -5.34 -9.36 -14.81
CA PHE A 205 -4.20 -10.10 -15.37
C PHE A 205 -3.37 -10.91 -14.37
N LEU A 206 -3.35 -10.57 -13.07
CA LEU A 206 -2.35 -11.12 -12.14
C LEU A 206 -2.92 -11.90 -10.95
N LYS A 207 -4.18 -11.69 -10.54
CA LYS A 207 -4.79 -12.41 -9.41
C LYS A 207 -6.28 -12.68 -9.62
N GLN A 208 -6.59 -13.84 -10.18
CA GLN A 208 -7.86 -14.52 -9.91
C GLN A 208 -7.78 -15.13 -8.50
N LYS A 209 -7.75 -14.28 -7.46
CA LYS A 209 -7.68 -14.76 -6.07
C LYS A 209 -9.10 -14.98 -5.56
N GLU A 210 -9.43 -16.26 -5.35
CA GLU A 210 -10.66 -16.76 -4.75
C GLU A 210 -11.18 -15.84 -3.65
N VAL A 211 -12.42 -15.37 -3.84
CA VAL A 211 -13.22 -14.73 -2.81
C VAL A 211 -13.48 -15.78 -1.74
N ALA A 212 -12.83 -15.65 -0.58
CA ALA A 212 -13.17 -16.43 0.59
C ALA A 212 -14.66 -16.18 0.95
N PRO A 213 -15.47 -17.22 1.23
CA PRO A 213 -16.86 -17.02 1.61
C PRO A 213 -16.98 -16.25 2.94
N PRO A 214 -18.05 -15.47 3.13
CA PRO A 214 -18.22 -14.57 4.28
C PRO A 214 -18.26 -15.35 5.62
N PRO A 215 -17.84 -14.72 6.73
CA PRO A 215 -17.82 -15.36 8.04
C PRO A 215 -19.23 -15.78 8.46
N SER A 216 -19.37 -17.05 8.88
CA SER A 216 -20.58 -17.59 9.48
C SER A 216 -20.96 -16.76 10.71
N LYS A 217 -22.18 -16.23 10.73
CA LYS A 217 -22.76 -15.56 11.89
C LYS A 217 -22.72 -16.50 13.10
N GLU A 218 -22.06 -16.08 14.16
CA GLU A 218 -22.15 -16.72 15.47
C GLU A 218 -23.62 -16.72 15.91
N THR A 219 -24.21 -17.90 16.04
CA THR A 219 -25.52 -18.07 16.69
C THR A 219 -25.30 -18.06 18.19
N THR A 220 -25.68 -16.96 18.83
CA THR A 220 -25.80 -16.84 20.28
C THR A 220 -26.80 -17.88 20.77
N THR A 221 -26.31 -19.00 21.30
CA THR A 221 -27.13 -19.95 22.06
C THR A 221 -27.26 -19.40 23.47
N THR A 222 -28.39 -18.75 23.74
CA THR A 222 -28.83 -18.43 25.10
C THR A 222 -29.16 -19.75 25.80
N ALA A 223 -28.24 -20.25 26.64
CA ALA A 223 -28.53 -21.34 27.54
C ALA A 223 -29.47 -20.83 28.65
N ALA A 224 -30.72 -21.26 28.58
CA ALA A 224 -31.62 -21.26 29.72
C ALA A 224 -31.11 -22.27 30.75
N THR A 225 -30.73 -21.81 31.93
CA THR A 225 -30.54 -22.67 33.10
C THR A 225 -31.83 -22.61 33.91
N ASP A 226 -32.68 -23.60 33.66
CA ASP A 226 -33.75 -24.02 34.54
C ASP A 226 -33.21 -25.11 35.49
N GLN A 227 -33.79 -25.17 36.70
CA GLN A 227 -33.60 -26.17 37.78
C GLN A 227 -32.37 -25.91 38.68
N LYS A 228 -32.53 -25.64 39.98
CA LYS A 228 -33.29 -26.43 40.96
C LYS A 228 -33.64 -25.61 42.20
#